data_AF-A0A379USL9-F1
#
_entry.id   AF-A0A379USL9-F1
#
_cell.length_a   1.000
_cell.length_b   1.000
_cell.length_c   1.000
_cell.angle_alpha   90.00
_cell.angle_beta   90.00
_cell.angle_gamma   90.00
#
_symmetry.space_group_name_H-M   'P 1'
#
loop_
_entity.id
_entity.type
_entity.pdbx_description
1 polymer ?
#
loop_
_entity_poly.entity_id
_entity_poly.type
_entity_poly.pdbx_seq_one_letter_code
_entity_poly.pdbx_strand_id
1 'polypeptide(L)'
;MKAWPALVDERDSVAIKLFDNPLEQQQAMWCGLRRLLLLNIPSPIKYLHEKLPNKAKLGLYFNPYGKVLELIDDCIACGVDKLIDANGGPVWNEAGFTALHERYAPS
;
A
#
# COMPACT_ATOMS: atom_id res chain seq x y z
N MET A 1 -2.27 -14.26 29.29
CA MET A 1 -2.78 -13.25 28.33
C MET A 1 -1.86 -13.27 27.13
N LYS A 2 -2.36 -13.55 25.92
CA LYS A 2 -1.56 -13.51 24.67
C LYS A 2 -1.97 -12.25 23.93
N ALA A 3 -1.02 -11.36 23.69
CA ALA A 3 -1.22 -10.16 22.88
C ALA A 3 -0.53 -10.37 21.52
N TRP A 4 -1.19 -9.94 20.45
CA TRP A 4 -0.72 -10.10 19.09
C TRP A 4 -0.34 -8.73 18.53
N PRO A 5 0.95 -8.37 18.43
CA PRO A 5 1.35 -7.09 17.85
C PRO A 5 1.11 -7.08 16.35
N ALA A 6 0.74 -5.92 15.79
CA ALA A 6 0.71 -5.66 14.36
C ALA A 6 0.94 -4.18 14.04
N LEU A 7 1.39 -3.93 12.81
CA LEU A 7 1.35 -2.60 12.22
C LEU A 7 -0.10 -2.18 12.00
N VAL A 8 -0.39 -0.91 12.23
CA VAL A 8 -1.69 -0.28 11.99
C VAL A 8 -1.49 0.94 11.09
N ASP A 9 -2.33 1.04 10.08
CA ASP A 9 -2.40 2.19 9.18
C ASP A 9 -2.95 3.41 9.94
N GLU A 10 -2.15 4.48 10.05
CA GLU A 10 -2.55 5.78 10.61
C GLU A 10 -2.59 6.90 9.55
N ARG A 11 -2.74 6.51 8.28
CA ARG A 11 -2.74 7.35 7.07
C ARG A 11 -1.39 7.95 6.74
N ASP A 12 -0.84 8.74 7.65
CA ASP A 12 0.39 9.50 7.38
C ASP A 12 1.61 8.82 8.02
N SER A 13 1.35 7.79 8.83
CA SER A 13 2.32 6.99 9.56
C SER A 13 1.81 5.56 9.72
N VAL A 14 2.65 4.72 10.31
CA VAL A 14 2.25 3.41 10.86
C VAL A 14 2.55 3.39 12.35
N ALA A 15 1.72 2.70 13.11
CA ALA A 15 1.93 2.45 14.53
C ALA A 15 1.95 0.94 14.83
N ILE A 16 2.50 0.56 15.97
CA ILE A 16 2.40 -0.82 16.49
C ILE A 16 1.29 -0.84 17.53
N LYS A 17 0.30 -1.73 17.37
CA LYS A 17 -0.77 -1.95 18.35
C LYS A 17 -0.85 -3.43 18.72
N LEU A 18 -1.27 -3.68 19.95
CA LEU A 18 -1.54 -5.02 20.46
C LEU A 18 -3.02 -5.35 20.25
N PHE A 19 -3.28 -6.54 19.72
CA PHE A 19 -4.61 -7.09 19.51
C PHE A 19 -4.83 -8.32 20.38
N ASP A 20 -6.07 -8.53 20.81
CA ASP A 20 -6.48 -9.72 21.57
C ASP A 20 -6.98 -10.84 20.65
N ASN A 21 -7.26 -10.51 19.37
CA ASN A 21 -7.78 -11.42 18.36
C ASN A 21 -6.75 -11.59 17.20
N PRO A 22 -6.31 -12.82 16.89
CA PRO A 22 -5.37 -13.06 15.80
C PRO A 22 -5.91 -12.71 14.41
N LEU A 23 -7.24 -12.76 14.19
CA LEU A 23 -7.82 -12.38 12.90
C LEU A 23 -7.73 -10.87 12.67
N GLU A 24 -8.04 -10.08 13.70
CA GLU A 24 -7.89 -8.62 13.67
C GLU A 24 -6.43 -8.22 13.49
N GLN A 25 -5.53 -8.93 14.16
CA GLN A 25 -4.09 -8.72 14.03
C GLN A 25 -3.60 -8.95 12.59
N GLN A 26 -4.05 -10.00 11.91
CA GLN A 26 -3.67 -10.27 10.53
C GLN A 26 -4.19 -9.19 9.56
N GLN A 27 -5.45 -8.77 9.73
CA GLN A 27 -6.04 -7.71 8.91
C GLN A 27 -5.35 -6.36 9.13
N ALA A 28 -5.06 -6.02 10.40
CA ALA A 28 -4.32 -4.83 10.75
C ALA A 28 -2.92 -4.85 10.14
N MET A 29 -2.19 -5.97 10.31
CA MET A 29 -0.85 -6.12 9.78
C MET A 29 -0.81 -5.95 8.27
N TRP A 30 -1.78 -6.51 7.56
CA TRP A 30 -1.90 -6.34 6.11
C TRP A 30 -2.01 -4.86 5.73
N CYS A 31 -2.96 -4.15 6.35
CA CYS A 31 -3.18 -2.73 6.07
C CYS A 31 -1.98 -1.87 6.47
N GLY A 32 -1.37 -2.16 7.62
CA GLY A 32 -0.20 -1.45 8.13
C GLY A 32 1.03 -1.68 7.26
N LEU A 33 1.27 -2.89 6.78
CA LEU A 33 2.36 -3.18 5.85
C LEU A 33 2.17 -2.48 4.50
N ARG A 34 0.94 -2.50 3.95
CA ARG A 34 0.61 -1.74 2.74
C ARG A 34 0.91 -0.26 2.93
N ARG A 35 0.50 0.34 4.06
CA ARG A 35 0.80 1.74 4.37
C ARG A 35 2.30 2.00 4.44
N LEU A 36 3.04 1.14 5.15
CA LEU A 36 4.49 1.28 5.30
C LEU A 36 5.20 1.25 3.94
N LEU A 37 4.80 0.35 3.03
CA LEU A 37 5.32 0.31 1.67
C LEU A 37 4.99 1.61 0.92
N LEU A 38 3.73 2.05 0.93
CA LEU A 38 3.31 3.28 0.24
C LEU A 38 4.03 4.53 0.73
N LEU A 39 4.35 4.62 2.03
CA LEU A 39 5.11 5.74 2.60
C LEU A 39 6.59 5.75 2.17
N ASN A 40 7.16 4.59 1.82
CA ASN A 40 8.57 4.44 1.46
C ASN A 40 8.79 4.32 -0.06
N ILE A 41 7.73 4.25 -0.85
CA ILE A 41 7.80 4.18 -2.31
C ILE A 41 7.58 5.59 -2.88
N PRO A 42 8.43 6.10 -3.78
CA PRO A 42 8.20 7.38 -4.42
C PRO A 42 6.86 7.37 -5.16
N SER A 43 6.03 8.40 -4.90
CA SER A 43 4.64 8.45 -5.36
C SER A 43 4.52 8.14 -6.86
N PRO A 44 3.83 7.05 -7.23
CA PRO A 44 3.55 6.74 -8.62
C PRO A 44 2.68 7.82 -9.27
N ILE A 45 1.90 8.59 -8.49
CA ILE A 45 1.07 9.69 -9.00
C ILE A 45 1.93 10.73 -9.70
N LYS A 46 3.06 11.15 -9.10
CA LYS A 46 3.94 12.14 -9.74
C LYS A 46 4.45 11.62 -11.08
N TYR A 47 4.90 10.37 -11.10
CA TYR A 47 5.33 9.70 -12.32
C TYR A 47 4.19 9.54 -13.35
N LEU A 48 3.00 9.16 -12.91
CA LEU A 48 1.81 9.04 -13.75
C LEU A 48 1.42 10.39 -14.35
N HIS A 49 1.42 11.46 -13.56
CA HIS A 49 1.12 12.81 -14.02
C HIS A 49 2.12 13.30 -15.08
N GLU A 50 3.41 13.01 -14.91
CA GLU A 50 4.44 13.35 -15.88
C GLU A 50 4.38 12.50 -17.16
N LYS A 51 4.00 11.22 -17.06
CA LYS A 51 4.02 10.26 -18.18
C LYS A 51 2.68 10.02 -18.85
N LEU A 52 1.53 10.40 -18.25
CA LEU A 52 0.23 10.20 -18.86
C LEU A 52 0.03 11.10 -20.09
N PRO A 53 -0.34 10.55 -21.25
CA PRO A 53 -0.73 11.35 -22.40
C PRO A 53 -1.95 12.23 -22.09
N ASN A 54 -1.98 13.47 -22.61
CA ASN A 54 -3.09 14.41 -22.41
C ASN A 54 -4.45 13.84 -22.80
N LYS A 55 -4.51 12.95 -23.80
CA LYS A 55 -5.74 12.26 -24.22
C LYS A 55 -6.29 11.30 -23.14
N ALA A 56 -5.40 10.62 -22.41
CA ALA A 56 -5.79 9.77 -21.27
C ALA A 56 -6.25 10.62 -20.07
N LYS A 57 -5.58 11.75 -19.81
CA LYS A 57 -6.00 12.73 -18.78
C LYS A 57 -7.40 13.28 -19.06
N LEU A 58 -7.69 13.61 -20.31
CA LEU A 58 -9.02 14.07 -20.74
C LEU A 58 -10.09 12.98 -20.62
N GLY A 59 -9.79 11.74 -21.02
CA GLY A 59 -10.72 10.61 -20.86
C GLY A 59 -11.05 10.30 -19.41
N LEU A 60 -10.08 10.47 -18.50
CA LEU A 60 -10.26 10.30 -17.07
C LEU A 60 -11.11 11.42 -16.44
N TYR A 61 -11.13 12.62 -17.04
CA TYR A 61 -11.92 13.77 -16.56
C TYR A 61 -13.45 13.51 -16.58
N PHE A 62 -13.90 12.59 -17.45
CA PHE A 62 -15.31 12.24 -17.60
C PHE A 62 -15.66 10.88 -16.97
N ASN A 63 -14.81 10.38 -16.07
CA ASN A 63 -15.01 9.07 -15.46
C ASN A 63 -16.21 9.06 -14.48
N PRO A 64 -17.15 8.09 -14.57
CA PRO A 64 -18.25 7.93 -13.63
C PRO A 64 -17.84 7.54 -12.19
N TYR A 65 -16.59 7.12 -11.94
CA TYR A 65 -16.12 6.58 -10.65
C TYR A 65 -15.53 7.59 -9.66
N GLY A 66 -15.72 8.90 -9.84
CA GLY A 66 -15.22 9.94 -8.91
C GLY A 66 -13.92 10.61 -9.39
N LYS A 67 -13.11 11.15 -8.47
CA LYS A 67 -11.89 11.88 -8.85
C LYS A 67 -10.85 10.90 -9.37
N VAL A 68 -10.23 11.24 -10.50
CA VAL A 68 -9.15 10.45 -11.14
C VAL A 68 -8.04 10.07 -10.18
N LEU A 69 -7.68 10.97 -9.26
CA LEU A 69 -6.64 10.73 -8.26
C LEU A 69 -7.02 9.59 -7.30
N GLU A 70 -8.28 9.51 -6.88
CA GLU A 70 -8.77 8.45 -6.00
C GLU A 70 -8.70 7.09 -6.71
N LEU A 71 -9.05 7.04 -8.00
CA LEU A 71 -8.90 5.82 -8.80
C LEU A 71 -7.43 5.39 -8.92
N ILE A 72 -6.52 6.35 -9.11
CA ILE A 72 -5.09 6.06 -9.20
C ILE A 72 -4.58 5.54 -7.85
N ASP A 73 -4.95 6.18 -6.74
CA ASP A 73 -4.60 5.73 -5.38
C ASP A 73 -5.10 4.31 -5.12
N ASP A 74 -6.35 4.01 -5.48
CA ASP A 74 -6.92 2.66 -5.38
C ASP A 74 -6.14 1.64 -6.23
N CYS A 75 -5.75 2.01 -7.46
CA CYS A 75 -4.95 1.14 -8.31
C CYS A 75 -3.57 0.87 -7.72
N ILE A 76 -2.94 1.89 -7.12
CA ILE A 76 -1.64 1.77 -6.46
C ILE A 76 -1.76 0.86 -5.23
N ALA A 77 -2.75 1.09 -4.38
CA ALA A 77 -3.02 0.26 -3.20
C ALA A 77 -3.25 -1.21 -3.59
N CYS A 78 -4.07 -1.46 -4.62
CA CYS A 78 -4.31 -2.79 -5.18
C CYS A 78 -3.04 -3.44 -5.73
N GLY A 79 -2.17 -2.66 -6.38
CA GLY A 79 -0.86 -3.13 -6.85
C GLY A 79 0.04 -3.59 -5.71
N VAL A 80 0.06 -2.85 -4.60
CA VAL A 80 0.81 -3.23 -3.39
C VAL A 80 0.20 -4.46 -2.72
N ASP A 81 -1.13 -4.56 -2.64
CA ASP A 81 -1.80 -5.75 -2.09
C ASP A 81 -1.45 -7.01 -2.87
N LYS A 82 -1.42 -6.94 -4.21
CA LYS A 82 -0.99 -8.07 -5.05
C LYS A 82 0.47 -8.45 -4.84
N LEU A 83 1.34 -7.48 -4.56
CA LEU A 83 2.75 -7.75 -4.26
C LEU A 83 2.88 -8.53 -2.93
N ILE A 84 2.16 -8.09 -1.90
CA ILE A 84 2.11 -8.76 -0.59
C ILE A 84 1.57 -10.19 -0.76
N ASP A 85 0.48 -10.36 -1.50
CA ASP A 85 -0.11 -11.67 -1.77
C ASP A 85 0.83 -12.60 -2.54
N ALA A 86 1.50 -12.09 -3.58
CA ALA A 86 2.50 -12.84 -4.36
C ALA A 86 3.74 -13.24 -3.54
N ASN A 87 3.97 -12.61 -2.39
CA ASN A 87 5.01 -12.96 -1.43
C ASN A 87 4.53 -13.97 -0.37
N GLY A 88 3.28 -14.44 -0.45
CA GLY A 88 2.69 -15.35 0.52
C GLY A 88 2.08 -14.65 1.74
N GLY A 89 1.86 -13.33 1.67
CA GLY A 89 1.22 -12.53 2.71
C GLY A 89 2.17 -11.54 3.40
N PRO A 90 1.73 -10.94 4.52
CA PRO A 90 2.46 -9.88 5.19
C PRO A 90 3.74 -10.38 5.85
N VAL A 91 4.80 -9.59 5.74
CA VAL A 91 6.10 -9.81 6.38
C VAL A 91 6.17 -9.17 7.76
N TRP A 92 6.89 -9.79 8.69
CA TRP A 92 6.92 -9.42 10.12
C TRP A 92 8.28 -8.89 10.59
N ASN A 93 9.23 -8.75 9.68
CA ASN A 93 10.59 -8.33 9.98
C ASN A 93 11.12 -7.36 8.93
N GLU A 94 12.18 -6.67 9.29
CA GLU A 94 12.84 -5.68 8.44
C GLU A 94 13.35 -6.30 7.14
N ALA A 95 14.02 -7.45 7.19
CA ALA A 95 14.56 -8.11 6.00
C ALA A 95 13.48 -8.43 4.94
N GLY A 96 12.31 -8.91 5.38
CA GLY A 96 11.19 -9.18 4.49
C GLY A 96 10.58 -7.90 3.93
N PHE A 97 10.53 -6.83 4.74
CA PHE A 97 10.10 -5.52 4.26
C PHE A 97 11.04 -4.97 3.20
N THR A 98 12.36 -4.99 3.45
CA THR A 98 13.38 -4.53 2.50
C THR A 98 13.30 -5.30 1.19
N ALA A 99 13.17 -6.63 1.24
CA ALA A 99 13.03 -7.46 0.03
C ALA A 99 11.76 -7.12 -0.78
N LEU A 100 10.63 -6.84 -0.10
CA LEU A 100 9.40 -6.37 -0.77
C LEU A 100 9.58 -4.98 -1.39
N HIS A 101 10.24 -4.07 -0.66
CA HIS A 101 10.47 -2.70 -1.09
C HIS A 101 11.39 -2.63 -2.33
N GLU A 102 12.51 -3.35 -2.32
CA GLU A 102 13.45 -3.44 -3.45
C GLU A 102 12.79 -4.00 -4.71
N ARG A 103 11.86 -4.95 -4.56
CA ARG A 103 11.14 -5.53 -5.70
C ARG A 103 10.25 -4.51 -6.41
N TYR A 104 9.79 -3.48 -5.70
CA TYR A 104 8.91 -2.45 -6.24
C TYR A 104 9.66 -1.19 -6.67
N ALA A 105 10.71 -0.80 -5.93
CA ALA A 105 11.55 0.35 -6.20
C ALA A 105 13.02 -0.05 -6.28
N PRO A 106 13.44 -0.79 -7.34
CA PRO A 106 14.84 -1.14 -7.52
C PRO A 106 15.65 0.16 -7.73
N SER A 107 16.64 0.36 -6.86
CA SER A 107 17.59 1.48 -6.91
C SER A 107 18.46 1.46 -8.16
#